data_AF-A0A3M7S823-F1
#
_entry.id   AF-A0A3M7S823-F1
#
_cell.length_a   1.000
_cell.length_b   1.000
_cell.length_c   1.000
_cell.angle_alpha   90.00
_cell.angle_beta   90.00
_cell.angle_gamma   90.00
#
_symmetry.space_group_name_H-M   'P 1'
#
loop_
_entity.id
_entity.type
_entity.pdbx_description
1 polymer ?
#
loop_
_entity_poly.entity_id
_entity_poly.type
_entity_poly.pdbx_seq_one_letter_code
_entity_poly.pdbx_strand_id
1 'polypeptide(L)'
;MSAVESKKKCKSIHIDDSDPGIPTDLLSVPLHYRDDIENILIPYGLILDRTEALATEIFNDCGNQPLICLCVLKGGYKFFADLTERIQNRNRTNGTKSLPMMLDFIRLKSYHNDKSVGEVQIIGGDDMSQITGK
;
A
#
# COMPACT_ATOMS: atom_id res chain seq x y z
N MET A 1 -20.72 -0.74 -29.59
CA MET A 1 -19.75 -1.80 -29.24
C MET A 1 -18.79 -1.22 -28.22
N SER A 2 -19.10 -1.38 -26.93
CA SER A 2 -18.23 -0.92 -25.84
C SER A 2 -17.30 -2.08 -25.47
N ALA A 3 -16.00 -1.87 -25.64
CA ALA A 3 -14.99 -2.81 -25.18
C ALA A 3 -14.99 -2.80 -23.65
N VAL A 4 -15.36 -3.93 -23.04
CA VAL A 4 -15.12 -4.19 -21.62
C VAL A 4 -13.61 -4.30 -21.47
N GLU A 5 -13.01 -3.23 -20.96
CA GLU A 5 -11.60 -3.14 -20.62
C GLU A 5 -11.30 -4.26 -19.61
N SER A 6 -10.57 -5.27 -20.07
CA SER A 6 -10.26 -6.45 -19.26
C SER A 6 -9.30 -6.04 -18.15
N LYS A 7 -9.81 -5.85 -16.92
CA LYS A 7 -9.00 -5.51 -15.74
C LYS A 7 -7.85 -6.50 -15.60
N LYS A 8 -6.63 -6.02 -15.85
CA LYS A 8 -5.40 -6.80 -15.63
C LYS A 8 -5.34 -7.17 -14.14
N LYS A 9 -5.44 -8.46 -13.85
CA LYS A 9 -5.46 -8.96 -12.46
C LYS A 9 -4.08 -8.75 -11.84
N CYS A 10 -3.97 -7.81 -10.91
CA CYS A 10 -2.80 -7.64 -10.06
C CYS A 10 -2.58 -8.97 -9.31
N LYS A 11 -1.42 -9.61 -9.51
CA LYS A 11 -1.12 -10.91 -8.91
C LYS A 11 -0.77 -10.69 -7.44
N SER A 12 -1.51 -11.29 -6.52
CA SER A 12 -1.15 -11.31 -5.10
C SER A 12 -0.22 -12.49 -4.79
N ILE A 13 0.60 -12.35 -3.75
CA ILE A 13 1.30 -13.50 -3.15
C ILE A 13 0.24 -14.26 -2.35
N HIS A 14 0.11 -15.57 -2.60
CA HIS A 14 -0.79 -16.44 -1.86
C HIS A 14 -0.01 -17.09 -0.71
N ILE A 15 -0.41 -16.80 0.52
CA ILE A 15 0.09 -17.45 1.73
C ILE A 15 -0.97 -18.49 2.11
N ASP A 16 -0.54 -19.72 2.33
CA ASP A 16 -1.44 -20.81 2.69
C ASP A 16 -1.91 -20.70 4.14
N ASP A 17 -3.15 -21.11 4.44
CA ASP A 17 -3.69 -21.07 5.80
C ASP A 17 -2.91 -21.97 6.78
N SER A 18 -2.19 -22.97 6.26
CA SER A 18 -1.32 -23.86 7.04
C SER A 18 0.12 -23.38 7.14
N ASP A 19 0.46 -22.19 6.62
CA ASP A 19 1.80 -21.62 6.71
C ASP A 19 2.14 -21.31 8.19
N PRO A 20 3.17 -21.94 8.77
CA PRO A 20 3.54 -21.74 10.17
C PRO A 20 4.23 -20.39 10.42
N GLY A 21 4.59 -19.64 9.38
CA GLY A 21 5.43 -18.46 9.47
C GLY A 21 6.89 -18.80 9.80
N ILE A 22 7.68 -17.75 10.03
CA ILE A 22 9.13 -17.87 10.29
C ILE A 22 9.39 -17.67 11.79
N PRO A 23 10.12 -18.59 12.46
CA PRO A 23 10.54 -18.42 13.84
C PRO A 23 11.25 -17.08 14.10
N THR A 24 10.92 -16.43 15.22
CA THR A 24 11.43 -15.08 15.54
C THR A 24 12.94 -15.02 15.79
N ASP A 25 13.56 -16.14 16.15
CA ASP A 25 15.00 -16.25 16.41
C ASP A 25 15.85 -16.27 15.12
N LEU A 26 15.23 -16.52 13.97
CA LEU A 26 15.88 -16.46 12.66
C LEU A 26 15.97 -15.03 12.09
N LEU A 27 15.27 -14.07 12.69
CA LEU A 27 15.20 -12.69 12.21
C LEU A 27 15.47 -11.67 13.33
N SER A 28 15.75 -10.43 12.94
CA SER A 28 15.99 -9.35 13.91
C SER A 28 14.68 -8.82 14.47
N VAL A 29 14.30 -9.30 15.66
CA VAL A 29 13.11 -8.81 16.41
C VAL A 29 13.55 -7.94 17.60
N PRO A 30 12.96 -6.73 17.78
CA PRO A 30 13.26 -5.87 18.93
C PRO A 30 13.04 -6.58 20.27
N LEU A 31 13.95 -6.36 21.22
CA LEU A 31 13.97 -7.07 22.51
C LEU A 31 12.64 -6.99 23.27
N HIS A 32 12.01 -5.82 23.24
CA HIS A 32 10.75 -5.55 23.96
C HIS A 32 9.50 -6.17 23.32
N TYR A 33 9.63 -6.83 22.15
CA TYR A 33 8.52 -7.54 21.50
C TYR A 33 8.73 -9.05 21.40
N ARG A 34 9.86 -9.58 21.92
CA ARG A 34 10.20 -11.00 21.75
C ARG A 34 9.16 -11.95 22.36
N ASP A 35 8.58 -11.56 23.49
CA ASP A 35 7.60 -12.39 24.19
C ASP A 35 6.16 -12.18 23.66
N ASP A 36 5.94 -11.17 22.82
CA ASP A 36 4.64 -10.80 22.27
C ASP A 36 4.41 -11.29 20.83
N ILE A 37 5.46 -11.82 20.18
CA ILE A 37 5.42 -12.26 18.78
C ILE A 37 5.70 -13.75 18.70
N GLU A 38 4.76 -14.51 18.15
CA GLU A 38 4.90 -15.95 18.00
C GLU A 38 5.78 -16.32 16.80
N ASN A 39 5.42 -15.84 15.60
CA ASN A 39 6.14 -16.08 14.35
C ASN A 39 6.04 -14.86 13.43
N ILE A 40 7.00 -14.71 12.52
CA ILE A 40 7.01 -13.69 11.47
C ILE A 40 6.29 -14.24 10.24
N LEU A 41 5.07 -13.75 9.96
CA LEU A 41 4.28 -14.18 8.81
C LEU A 41 4.88 -13.71 7.47
N ILE A 42 5.33 -12.45 7.41
CA ILE A 42 5.89 -11.86 6.19
C ILE A 42 7.17 -11.10 6.54
N PRO A 43 8.35 -11.53 6.05
CA PRO A 43 9.58 -10.79 6.23
C PRO A 43 9.52 -9.39 5.62
N TYR A 44 10.17 -8.42 6.27
CA TYR A 44 10.25 -7.06 5.77
C TYR A 44 10.84 -6.98 4.34
N GLY A 45 11.84 -7.79 4.02
CA GLY A 45 12.41 -7.86 2.67
C GLY A 45 11.39 -8.25 1.60
N LEU A 46 10.55 -9.26 1.89
CA LEU A 46 9.49 -9.70 0.97
C LEU A 46 8.43 -8.61 0.75
N ILE A 47 8.11 -7.84 1.79
CA ILE A 47 7.23 -6.66 1.67
C ILE A 47 7.84 -5.62 0.73
N LEU A 48 9.14 -5.34 0.85
CA LEU A 48 9.83 -4.38 -0.01
C LEU A 48 9.85 -4.85 -1.48
N ASP A 49 10.18 -6.13 -1.72
CA ASP A 49 10.20 -6.71 -3.06
C ASP A 49 8.83 -6.65 -3.72
N ARG A 50 7.76 -7.00 -2.98
CA ARG A 50 6.41 -6.90 -3.52
C ARG A 50 5.99 -5.44 -3.74
N THR A 51 6.40 -4.53 -2.86
CA THR A 51 6.11 -3.08 -3.01
C THR A 51 6.77 -2.50 -4.26
N GLU A 52 8.01 -2.90 -4.59
CA GLU A 52 8.68 -2.50 -5.84
C GLU A 52 7.92 -3.00 -7.09
N ALA A 53 7.47 -4.26 -7.05
CA ALA A 53 6.67 -4.82 -8.14
C ALA A 53 5.33 -4.07 -8.29
N LEU A 54 4.64 -3.76 -7.19
CA LEU A 54 3.40 -2.96 -7.20
C LEU A 54 3.64 -1.54 -7.74
N ALA A 55 4.72 -0.88 -7.34
CA ALA A 55 5.08 0.44 -7.85
C ALA A 55 5.28 0.42 -9.36
N THR A 56 5.93 -0.61 -9.89
CA THR A 56 6.15 -0.80 -11.33
C THR A 56 4.83 -1.03 -12.06
N GLU A 57 3.93 -1.86 -11.50
CA GLU A 57 2.59 -2.11 -12.05
C GLU A 57 1.79 -0.81 -12.13
N ILE A 58 1.69 -0.06 -11.03
CA ILE A 58 0.98 1.24 -10.96
C ILE A 58 1.58 2.24 -11.96
N PHE A 59 2.91 2.40 -11.97
CA PHE A 59 3.57 3.34 -12.86
C PHE A 59 3.28 3.03 -14.33
N ASN A 60 3.23 1.76 -14.72
CA ASN A 60 2.92 1.37 -16.10
C ASN A 60 1.45 1.61 -16.45
N ASP A 61 0.53 1.34 -15.52
CA ASP A 61 -0.91 1.41 -15.74
C ASP A 61 -1.44 2.86 -15.75
N CYS A 62 -0.82 3.80 -15.01
CA CYS A 62 -1.30 5.18 -14.88
C CYS A 62 -1.21 6.10 -16.13
N GLY A 63 -0.78 5.58 -17.30
CA GLY A 63 -0.68 6.42 -18.52
C GLY A 63 0.16 7.69 -18.29
N ASN A 64 -0.11 8.82 -18.95
CA ASN A 64 0.55 10.11 -18.65
C ASN A 64 -0.30 11.04 -17.76
N GLN A 65 -1.27 10.49 -17.03
CA GLN A 65 -2.19 11.26 -16.20
C GLN A 65 -1.58 11.56 -14.82
N PRO A 66 -1.95 12.67 -14.16
CA PRO A 66 -1.57 12.93 -12.78
C PRO A 66 -2.01 11.79 -11.85
N LEU A 67 -1.12 11.36 -10.96
CA LEU A 67 -1.39 10.33 -9.96
C LEU A 67 -1.68 10.97 -8.60
N ILE A 68 -2.88 10.79 -8.08
CA ILE A 68 -3.25 11.18 -6.72
C ILE A 68 -3.17 9.95 -5.81
N CYS A 69 -2.21 9.96 -4.89
CA CYS A 69 -1.99 8.91 -3.91
C CYS A 69 -2.63 9.32 -2.58
N LEU A 70 -3.67 8.60 -2.16
CA LEU A 70 -4.39 8.85 -0.91
C LEU A 70 -4.01 7.82 0.16
N CYS A 71 -3.38 8.26 1.25
CA CYS A 71 -2.95 7.40 2.35
C CYS A 71 -4.03 7.29 3.43
N VAL A 72 -4.42 6.06 3.78
CA VAL A 72 -5.31 5.80 4.92
C VAL A 72 -4.49 5.64 6.20
N LEU A 73 -4.61 6.61 7.10
CA LEU A 73 -3.94 6.64 8.40
C LEU A 73 -4.72 5.87 9.49
N LYS A 74 -4.04 5.31 10.49
CA LYS A 74 -2.57 5.35 10.70
C LYS A 74 -1.82 4.21 10.02
N GLY A 75 -2.42 3.02 9.92
CA GLY A 75 -1.72 1.79 9.52
C GLY A 75 -1.07 1.82 8.13
N GLY A 76 -1.60 2.61 7.20
CA GLY A 76 -1.08 2.69 5.83
C GLY A 76 0.21 3.49 5.68
N TYR A 77 0.63 4.28 6.68
CA TYR A 77 1.67 5.29 6.49
C TYR A 77 3.01 4.72 5.98
N LYS A 78 3.45 3.58 6.55
CA LYS A 78 4.75 2.98 6.21
C LYS A 78 4.74 2.40 4.81
N PHE A 79 3.72 1.60 4.49
CA PHE A 79 3.53 1.05 3.14
C PHE A 79 3.38 2.17 2.10
N PHE A 80 2.60 3.21 2.41
CA PHE A 80 2.41 4.35 1.53
C PHE A 80 3.71 5.10 1.26
N ALA A 81 4.52 5.35 2.29
CA ALA A 81 5.83 5.97 2.13
C ALA A 81 6.75 5.12 1.24
N ASP A 82 6.84 3.82 1.50
CA ASP A 82 7.68 2.92 0.71
C ASP A 82 7.21 2.84 -0.75
N LEU A 83 5.90 2.73 -0.98
CA LEU A 83 5.30 2.65 -2.32
C LEU A 83 5.50 3.94 -3.12
N THR A 84 5.18 5.09 -2.53
CA THR A 84 5.31 6.38 -3.23
C THR A 84 6.77 6.72 -3.53
N GLU A 85 7.70 6.35 -2.66
CA GLU A 85 9.14 6.47 -2.94
C GLU A 85 9.54 5.62 -4.15
N ARG A 86 9.11 4.36 -4.23
CA ARG A 86 9.42 3.50 -5.39
C ARG A 86 8.81 4.04 -6.69
N ILE A 87 7.58 4.53 -6.65
CA ILE A 87 6.93 5.17 -7.83
C ILE A 87 7.72 6.41 -8.26
N GLN A 88 8.14 7.27 -7.32
CA GLN A 88 8.96 8.45 -7.62
C GLN A 88 10.31 8.07 -8.22
N ASN A 89 10.97 7.03 -7.69
CA ASN A 89 12.24 6.56 -8.21
C ASN A 89 12.10 6.06 -9.64
N ARG A 90 11.03 5.32 -9.95
CA ARG A 90 10.69 4.95 -11.34
C ARG A 90 10.43 6.16 -12.21
N ASN A 91 9.70 7.15 -11.71
CA ASN A 91 9.40 8.38 -12.42
C ASN A 91 10.66 9.18 -12.80
N ARG A 92 11.68 9.20 -11.93
CA ARG A 92 12.96 9.89 -12.18
C ARG A 92 13.88 9.12 -13.13
N THR A 93 13.86 7.79 -13.05
CA THR A 93 14.75 6.91 -13.82
C THR A 93 14.18 6.53 -15.18
N ASN A 94 12.88 6.72 -15.39
CA ASN A 94 12.24 6.50 -16.68
C ASN A 94 12.55 7.68 -17.61
N GLY A 95 13.27 7.41 -18.71
CA GLY A 95 13.66 8.43 -19.68
C GLY A 95 12.57 8.83 -20.70
N THR A 96 11.41 8.18 -20.68
CA THR A 96 10.36 8.37 -21.70
C THR A 96 9.02 8.81 -21.12
N LYS A 97 8.80 8.63 -19.81
CA LYS A 97 7.53 8.85 -19.13
C LYS A 97 7.73 9.60 -17.82
N SER A 98 6.94 10.66 -17.61
CA SER A 98 6.90 11.41 -16.35
C SER A 98 5.46 11.56 -15.85
N LEU A 99 5.24 11.26 -14.57
CA LEU A 99 3.96 11.28 -13.86
C LEU A 99 4.00 12.35 -12.75
N PRO A 100 3.21 13.45 -12.88
CA PRO A 100 2.96 14.33 -11.75
C PRO A 100 2.28 13.55 -10.62
N MET A 101 2.74 13.70 -9.38
CA MET A 101 2.19 12.96 -8.25
C MET A 101 1.80 13.88 -7.10
N MET A 102 0.57 13.70 -6.59
CA MET A 102 0.04 14.39 -5.42
C MET A 102 -0.18 13.37 -4.30
N LEU A 103 0.20 13.74 -3.07
CA LEU A 103 0.00 12.89 -1.89
C LEU A 103 -1.04 13.56 -0.99
N ASP A 104 -2.02 12.77 -0.55
CA ASP A 104 -3.04 13.22 0.39
C ASP A 104 -3.27 12.16 1.48
N PHE A 105 -3.86 12.54 2.61
CA PHE A 105 -3.97 11.71 3.79
C PHE A 105 -5.36 11.81 4.39
N ILE A 106 -5.97 10.66 4.66
CA ILE A 106 -7.26 10.57 5.37
C ILE A 106 -7.13 9.65 6.57
N ARG A 107 -7.91 9.93 7.61
CA ARG A 107 -8.04 9.03 8.76
C ARG A 107 -9.42 8.40 8.73
N LEU A 108 -9.47 7.07 8.67
CA LEU A 108 -10.71 6.31 8.77
C LEU A 108 -10.83 5.70 10.16
N LYS A 109 -12.02 5.79 10.76
CA LYS A 109 -12.41 5.01 11.93
C LYS A 109 -13.59 4.13 11.55
N SER A 110 -13.36 2.83 11.41
CA SER A 110 -14.38 1.83 11.06
C SER A 110 -14.44 0.66 12.03
N TYR A 111 -13.55 0.63 13.03
CA TYR A 111 -13.42 -0.44 14.01
C TYR A 111 -13.35 0.13 15.43
N HIS A 112 -13.98 -0.57 16.37
CA HIS A 112 -13.67 -0.49 17.79
C HIS A 112 -13.12 -1.86 18.20
N ASN A 113 -11.81 -1.92 18.46
CA ASN A 113 -11.07 -3.16 18.69
C ASN A 113 -11.18 -4.13 17.50
N ASP A 114 -11.59 -5.37 17.75
CA ASP A 114 -11.75 -6.47 16.81
C ASP A 114 -13.10 -6.48 16.10
N LYS A 115 -14.00 -5.53 16.39
CA LYS A 115 -15.35 -5.47 15.83
C LYS A 115 -15.56 -4.24 14.94
N SER A 116 -16.07 -4.48 13.73
CA SER A 116 -16.52 -3.40 12.86
C SER A 116 -17.82 -2.81 13.41
N VAL A 117 -17.88 -1.47 13.45
CA VAL A 117 -19.02 -0.73 14.03
C VAL A 117 -20.11 -0.44 13.00
N GLY A 118 -19.97 -0.93 11.77
CA GLY A 118 -20.93 -0.71 10.68
C GLY A 118 -20.95 0.70 10.08
N GLU A 119 -20.41 1.69 10.78
CA GLU A 119 -20.27 3.08 10.31
C GLU A 119 -18.79 3.45 10.12
N VAL A 120 -18.47 3.99 8.95
CA VAL A 120 -17.12 4.50 8.62
C VAL A 120 -17.10 6.00 8.84
N GLN A 121 -16.37 6.46 9.85
CA GLN A 121 -16.13 7.88 10.07
C GLN A 121 -14.84 8.31 9.35
N ILE A 122 -14.96 9.30 8.46
CA ILE A 122 -13.84 9.92 7.77
C ILE A 122 -13.44 11.17 8.56
N ILE A 123 -12.17 11.25 8.94
CA ILE A 123 -11.61 12.35 9.73
C ILE A 123 -10.36 12.86 9.00
N GLY A 124 -10.26 14.17 8.78
CA GLY A 124 -9.06 14.81 8.21
C GLY A 124 -8.96 14.77 6.69
N GLY A 125 -10.09 14.77 5.98
CA GLY A 125 -10.16 15.11 4.56
C GLY A 125 -10.79 16.49 4.39
N ASP A 126 -10.14 17.52 4.94
CA ASP A 126 -10.73 18.87 5.02
C ASP A 126 -10.91 19.52 3.65
N ASP A 127 -10.39 18.93 2.57
CA ASP A 127 -10.66 19.37 1.20
C ASP A 127 -10.62 18.22 0.17
N MET A 128 -11.56 17.26 0.28
CA MET A 128 -11.74 16.20 -0.73
C MET A 128 -12.09 16.74 -2.14
N SER A 129 -12.32 18.06 -2.29
CA SER A 129 -12.51 18.73 -3.58
C SER A 129 -11.26 18.68 -4.47
N GLN A 130 -10.08 18.43 -3.90
CA GLN A 130 -8.83 18.24 -4.66
C GLN A 130 -8.78 16.91 -5.42
N ILE A 131 -9.66 15.97 -5.06
CA ILE A 131 -9.72 14.59 -5.61
C ILE A 131 -10.81 14.46 -6.68
N THR A 132 -11.72 15.45 -6.80
CA THR A 132 -12.74 15.48 -7.86
C THR A 132 -12.13 15.84 -9.21
N GLY A 133 -11.78 14.82 -10.00
CA GLY A 133 -11.72 14.86 -11.47
C GLY A 133 -10.61 15.71 -12.11
N LYS A 134 -9.37 15.64 -11.61
CA LYS A 134 -8.18 16.16 -12.30
C LYS A 134 -7.45 15.06 -13.06
#